data_AF-A0A6H0IVK9-F1
#
_entry.id   AF-A0A6H0IVK9-F1
#
_cell.length_a   1.000
_cell.length_b   1.000
_cell.length_c   1.000
_cell.angle_alpha   90.00
_cell.angle_beta   90.00
_cell.angle_gamma   90.00
#
_symmetry.space_group_name_H-M   'P 1'
#
loop_
_entity.id
_entity.type
_entity.pdbx_description
1 polymer ?
#
loop_
_entity_poly.entity_id
_entity_poly.type
_entity_poly.pdbx_seq_one_letter_code
_entity_poly.pdbx_strand_id
1 'polypeptide(L)' 'MAIDSQLPVEHWHDYLGEPTLADAILDRLLHNAHRLPMKGASMRQTTTTNKEADQ' A
#
# COMPACT_ATOMS: atom_id res chain seq x y z
N MET A 1 -4.71 5.67 -12.98
CA MET A 1 -5.30 4.92 -11.86
C MET A 1 -4.24 4.84 -10.77
N ALA A 2 -4.53 5.34 -9.57
CA ALA A 2 -3.62 5.25 -8.44
C ALA A 2 -4.22 4.23 -7.44
N ILE A 3 -3.41 3.28 -7.00
CA ILE A 3 -3.78 2.31 -5.99
C ILE A 3 -2.83 2.53 -4.82
N ASP A 4 -3.38 2.67 -3.61
CA ASP A 4 -2.62 2.51 -2.38
C ASP A 4 -2.83 1.08 -1.84
N SER A 5 -1.76 0.49 -1.34
CA SER A 5 -1.85 -0.80 -0.66
C SER A 5 -0.84 -0.81 0.47
N GLN A 6 -1.31 -1.26 1.64
CA GLN A 6 -0.45 -1.56 2.78
C GLN A 6 0.15 -2.97 2.67
N LEU A 7 -0.28 -3.76 1.68
CA LEU A 7 0.28 -5.08 1.41
C LEU A 7 1.38 -4.99 0.35
N PRO A 8 2.57 -5.57 0.59
CA PRO A 8 3.56 -5.77 -0.45
C PRO A 8 2.96 -6.54 -1.63
N VAL A 9 3.31 -6.15 -2.85
CA VAL A 9 2.83 -6.75 -4.10
C VAL A 9 3.03 -8.28 -4.13
N GLU A 10 4.10 -8.75 -3.50
CA GLU A 10 4.44 -10.18 -3.34
C GLU A 10 3.31 -10.98 -2.66
N HIS A 11 2.59 -10.37 -1.72
CA HIS A 11 1.49 -11.02 -1.00
C HIS A 11 0.14 -10.91 -1.71
N TRP A 12 0.05 -10.18 -2.82
CA TRP A 12 -1.23 -10.02 -3.52
C TRP A 12 -1.67 -11.30 -4.20
N HIS A 13 -0.71 -12.09 -4.69
CA HIS A 13 -0.98 -13.38 -5.33
C HIS A 13 -1.64 -14.36 -4.35
N ASP A 14 -1.14 -14.42 -3.11
CA ASP A 14 -1.72 -15.25 -2.04
C ASP A 14 -3.07 -14.70 -1.53
N TYR A 15 -3.22 -13.36 -1.48
CA TYR A 15 -4.45 -12.72 -1.02
C TYR A 15 -5.61 -12.87 -2.01
N LEU A 16 -5.34 -12.88 -3.31
CA LEU A 16 -6.36 -13.02 -4.36
C LEU A 16 -6.88 -14.45 -4.50
N GLY A 17 -6.16 -15.45 -3.98
CA GLY A 17 -6.59 -16.85 -3.90
C GLY A 17 -6.63 -17.61 -5.23
N GLU A 18 -6.69 -16.91 -6.37
CA GLU A 18 -6.71 -17.47 -7.71
C GLU A 18 -5.47 -17.05 -8.51
N PRO A 19 -4.51 -17.95 -8.75
CA PRO A 19 -3.21 -17.60 -9.31
C PRO A 19 -3.32 -17.00 -10.71
N THR A 20 -4.19 -17.54 -11.57
CA THR A 20 -4.36 -17.05 -12.95
C THR A 20 -4.95 -15.64 -13.02
N LEU A 21 -5.91 -15.35 -12.14
CA LEU A 21 -6.52 -14.02 -12.09
C LEU A 21 -5.57 -13.01 -11.43
N ALA A 22 -4.87 -13.44 -10.38
CA ALA A 22 -3.86 -12.63 -9.71
C ALA A 22 -2.77 -12.18 -10.69
N ASP A 23 -2.22 -13.13 -11.47
CA ASP A 23 -1.22 -12.82 -12.48
C ASP A 23 -1.76 -11.85 -13.54
N ALA A 24 -2.96 -12.06 -14.08
CA ALA A 24 -3.54 -11.17 -15.08
C ALA A 24 -3.76 -9.72 -14.55
N ILE A 25 -4.16 -9.59 -13.29
CA ILE A 25 -4.34 -8.29 -12.63
C ILE A 25 -2.99 -7.63 -12.34
N LEU A 26 -2.05 -8.39 -11.77
CA LEU A 26 -0.70 -7.91 -11.46
C LEU A 26 0.03 -7.47 -12.73
N ASP A 27 -0.08 -8.23 -13.82
CA ASP A 27 0.53 -7.88 -15.10
C ASP A 27 -0.06 -6.57 -15.63
N ARG A 28 -1.39 -6.40 -15.61
CA ARG A 28 -2.02 -5.14 -16.04
C ARG A 28 -1.69 -3.94 -15.15
N LEU A 29 -1.60 -4.14 -13.83
CA LEU A 29 -1.37 -3.06 -12.88
C LEU A 29 0.10 -2.66 -12.79
N LEU A 30 1.02 -3.63 -12.78
CA LEU A 30 2.44 -3.40 -12.56
C LEU A 30 3.19 -3.01 -13.82
N HIS A 31 2.74 -3.44 -15.01
CA HIS A 31 3.47 -3.24 -16.26
C HIS A 31 3.76 -1.76 -16.58
N ASN A 32 2.92 -0.84 -16.09
CA ASN A 32 3.14 0.62 -16.21
C ASN A 32 3.10 1.36 -14.86
N ALA A 33 3.18 0.66 -13.73
CA ALA A 33 3.11 1.32 -12.43
C ALA A 33 4.45 1.90 -12.00
N HIS A 34 4.42 3.18 -11.62
CA HIS A 34 5.49 3.77 -10.82
C HIS A 34 5.31 3.39 -9.34
N ARG A 35 6.22 2.59 -8.80
CA ARG A 35 6.20 2.17 -7.40
C ARG A 35 6.78 3.25 -6.50
N LEU A 36 5.95 3.76 -5.59
CA LEU A 36 6.35 4.72 -4.56
C LEU A 36 6.28 4.02 -3.19
N PRO A 37 7.38 3.44 -2.70
CA PRO A 37 7.39 2.81 -1.40
C PRO A 37 7.22 3.87 -0.32
N MET A 38 6.06 3.89 0.33
CA MET A 38 5.80 4.78 1.46
C MET A 38 6.55 4.27 2.69
N LYS A 39 7.43 5.09 3.25
CA LYS A 39 8.15 4.84 4.49
C LYS A 39 7.88 6.01 5.45
N GLY A 40 7.58 5.71 6.70
CA GLY A 40 7.33 6.73 7.73
C GLY A 40 6.32 6.27 8.77
N ALA A 41 6.37 6.89 9.94
CA ALA A 41 5.36 6.69 10.99
C ALA A 41 4.00 7.25 10.55
N SER A 42 2.93 6.73 11.13
CA SER A 42 1.57 7.20 10.83
C SER A 42 1.45 8.69 11.10
N MET A 43 1.04 9.47 10.10
CA MET A 43 0.76 10.90 10.28
C MET A 43 -0.38 11.17 11.28
N ARG A 44 -1.15 10.14 11.64
CA ARG A 44 -2.18 10.22 12.70
C ARG A 44 -1.58 10.25 14.10
N GLN A 45 -0.36 9.74 14.31
CA GLN A 45 0.33 9.82 15.61
C GLN A 45 0.97 11.19 15.85
N THR A 46 1.44 11.85 14.80
CA THR A 46 2.01 13.20 14.89
C THR A 46 0.98 14.25 15.31
N THR A 47 -0.29 14.10 14.91
CA THR A 47 -1.37 15.01 15.34
C THR A 47 -1.82 14.78 16.77
N THR A 48 -1.73 13.55 17.31
CA THR A 48 -2.03 13.28 18.72
C THR A 48 -0.95 13.84 19.63
N THR A 49 0.32 13.68 19.27
CA THR A 49 1.45 14.19 20.08
C THR A 49 1.45 15.73 20.15
N ASN A 50 1.08 16.42 19.07
CA ASN A 50 1.01 17.88 19.05
C ASN A 50 -0.15 18.46 19.89
N LYS A 51 -1.15 17.67 20.30
CA LYS A 51 -2.21 18.12 21.20
C LYS A 51 -1.84 18.01 22.69
N GLU A 52 -0.86 17.18 23.03
CA GLU A 52 -0.37 17.00 24.40
C GLU A 52 0.73 18.01 24.75
N ALA A 53 1.38 18.63 23.75
CA ALA A 53 2.39 19.67 23.93
C ALA A 53 1.81 21.10 24.05
N ASP A 54 0.48 21.26 23.92
CA ASP A 54 -0.26 22.53 24.05
C ASP A 54 -1.28 22.46 25.23
N GLN A 55 -1.00 21.63 26.24
CA GLN A 55 -1.66 21.63 27.56
C GLN A 55 -0.64 21.88 28.68
#